data_AF-A0A9L0JMX1-F1
#
_entry.id   AF-A0A9L0JMX1-F1
#
_cell.length_a   1.000
_cell.length_b   1.000
_cell.length_c   1.000
_cell.angle_alpha   90.00
_cell.angle_beta   90.00
_cell.angle_gamma   90.00
#
_symmetry.space_group_name_H-M   'P 1'
#
loop_
_entity.id
_entity.type
_entity.pdbx_description
1 polymer ?
#
loop_
_entity_poly.entity_id
_entity_poly.type
_entity_poly.pdbx_seq_one_letter_code
_entity_poly.pdbx_strand_id
1 'polypeptide(L)'
;MGNCAILASRQPVPRLPPSPSVALVCELQASQGLAWARAPQPKAWASLVLFDRDQRVLSGRWRLPLRALPLDTSLSLGQLNGIPQVGQAELFLRLVNARDAAVQALAEINPASAHEYQYPPPVSSSSSLGASSAAPRAGFVDPPPPAEEPVGC
;
A
#
# COMPACT_ATOMS: atom_id res chain seq x y z
N MET A 1 -5.66 20.56 -13.67
CA MET A 1 -5.72 19.20 -14.28
C MET A 1 -4.37 18.96 -14.94
N GLY A 2 -3.51 18.08 -14.42
CA GLY A 2 -2.14 17.96 -14.98
C GLY A 2 -1.28 16.76 -14.55
N ASN A 3 -1.70 15.92 -13.61
CA ASN A 3 -0.83 14.87 -13.04
C ASN A 3 -1.42 13.46 -13.17
N CYS A 4 -2.17 13.19 -14.25
CA CYS A 4 -2.78 11.89 -14.53
C CYS A 4 -2.15 11.33 -15.81
N ALA A 5 -1.69 10.08 -15.75
CA ALA A 5 -1.29 9.31 -16.91
C ALA A 5 -2.31 8.18 -17.12
N ILE A 6 -2.82 8.04 -18.35
CA ILE A 6 -3.75 6.97 -18.70
C ILE A 6 -2.95 5.75 -19.19
N LEU A 7 -3.09 4.63 -18.48
CA LEU A 7 -2.53 3.35 -18.87
C LEU A 7 -3.66 2.49 -19.48
N ALA A 8 -3.76 2.45 -20.81
CA ALA A 8 -4.82 1.73 -21.51
C ALA A 8 -4.46 0.25 -21.79
N SER A 9 -3.82 -0.42 -20.83
CA SER A 9 -3.40 -1.81 -20.97
C SER A 9 -4.41 -2.77 -20.35
N ARG A 10 -4.63 -3.91 -21.02
CA ARG A 10 -5.42 -5.04 -20.52
C ARG A 10 -4.49 -6.22 -20.35
N GLN A 11 -4.25 -6.62 -19.12
CA GLN A 11 -3.34 -7.72 -18.82
C GLN A 11 -4.15 -8.97 -18.40
N PRO A 12 -4.17 -10.03 -19.22
CA PRO A 12 -4.76 -11.29 -18.79
C PRO A 12 -3.91 -11.90 -17.67
N VAL A 13 -4.55 -12.28 -16.57
CA VAL A 13 -3.90 -13.00 -15.48
C VAL A 13 -4.06 -14.50 -15.75
N PRO A 14 -2.97 -15.30 -15.70
CA PRO A 14 -3.06 -16.76 -15.80
C PRO A 14 -4.07 -17.33 -14.80
N ARG A 15 -4.57 -18.54 -15.06
CA ARG A 15 -5.44 -19.21 -14.09
C ARG A 15 -4.64 -19.51 -12.83
N LEU A 16 -5.05 -18.92 -11.71
CA LEU A 16 -4.46 -19.11 -10.40
C LEU A 16 -5.46 -19.84 -9.50
N PRO A 17 -5.00 -20.73 -8.61
CA PRO A 17 -5.86 -21.29 -7.58
C PRO A 17 -6.39 -20.18 -6.67
N PRO A 18 -7.68 -20.16 -6.33
CA PRO A 18 -8.23 -19.19 -5.40
C PRO A 18 -7.51 -19.23 -4.05
N SER A 19 -6.96 -18.10 -3.63
CA SER A 19 -6.28 -17.98 -2.34
C SER A 19 -6.22 -16.52 -1.86
N PRO A 20 -6.53 -16.25 -0.59
CA PRO A 20 -6.46 -14.90 -0.02
C PRO A 20 -5.03 -14.35 0.08
N SER A 21 -4.01 -15.20 -0.11
CA SER A 21 -2.60 -14.81 -0.12
C SER A 21 -2.10 -14.39 -1.50
N VAL A 22 -2.91 -14.58 -2.56
CA VAL A 22 -2.54 -14.18 -3.92
C VAL A 22 -2.91 -12.71 -4.12
N ALA A 23 -1.91 -11.91 -4.51
CA ALA A 23 -2.08 -10.49 -4.75
C ALA A 23 -1.46 -10.06 -6.09
N LEU A 24 -2.10 -9.09 -6.73
CA LEU A 24 -1.51 -8.28 -7.79
C LEU A 24 -0.58 -7.26 -7.14
N VAL A 25 0.69 -7.26 -7.55
CA VAL A 25 1.68 -6.25 -7.16
C VAL A 25 2.02 -5.42 -8.39
N CYS A 26 1.90 -4.10 -8.27
CA CYS A 26 2.28 -3.15 -9.30
C CYS A 26 3.46 -2.32 -8.82
N GLU A 27 4.51 -2.22 -9.63
CA GLU A 27 5.66 -1.36 -9.37
C GLU A 27 5.69 -0.20 -10.36
N LEU A 28 5.85 1.02 -9.84
CA LEU A 28 6.12 2.21 -10.65
C LEU A 28 7.63 2.39 -10.75
N GLN A 29 8.14 2.26 -11.96
CA GLN A 29 9.53 2.58 -12.29
C GLN A 29 9.59 3.90 -13.05
N ALA A 30 10.60 4.72 -12.74
CA ALA A 30 10.84 5.97 -13.45
C ALA A 30 12.34 6.18 -13.70
N SER A 31 12.66 6.67 -14.89
CA SER A 31 13.97 7.21 -15.22
C SER A 31 14.03 8.68 -14.81
N GLN A 32 15.10 9.09 -14.15
CA GLN A 32 15.30 10.47 -13.71
C GLN A 32 16.64 10.99 -14.26
N GLY A 33 16.61 12.13 -14.97
CA GLY A 33 17.79 12.79 -15.53
C GLY A 33 17.92 12.71 -17.05
N LEU A 34 18.83 13.52 -17.63
CA LEU A 34 19.07 13.65 -19.07
C LEU A 34 19.72 12.39 -19.70
N ALA A 35 20.16 11.44 -18.87
CA ALA A 35 20.76 10.20 -19.30
C ALA A 35 19.67 9.14 -19.57
N TRP A 36 19.04 9.23 -20.74
CA TRP A 36 18.15 8.20 -21.31
C TRP A 36 18.75 6.78 -21.31
N ALA A 37 20.06 6.66 -21.08
CA ALA A 37 20.82 5.41 -20.99
C ALA A 37 20.73 4.67 -19.64
N ARG A 38 20.16 5.26 -18.57
CA ARG A 38 20.03 4.55 -17.28
C ARG A 38 18.71 3.78 -17.22
N ALA A 39 18.78 2.51 -16.80
CA ALA A 39 17.59 1.68 -16.58
C ALA A 39 16.62 2.35 -15.59
N PRO A 40 15.30 2.31 -15.86
CA PRO A 40 14.29 2.82 -14.93
C PRO A 40 14.51 2.27 -13.52
N GLN A 41 14.34 3.14 -12.52
CA GLN A 41 14.50 2.74 -11.12
C GLN A 41 13.13 2.61 -10.46
N PRO A 42 12.92 1.60 -9.60
CA PRO A 42 11.72 1.52 -8.77
C PRO A 42 11.54 2.80 -7.94
N LYS A 43 10.33 3.35 -7.93
CA LYS A 43 9.99 4.56 -7.17
C LYS A 43 8.87 4.34 -6.15
N ALA A 44 7.89 3.51 -6.51
CA ALA A 44 6.76 3.22 -5.65
C ALA A 44 6.14 1.88 -6.04
N TRP A 45 5.27 1.35 -5.18
CA TRP A 45 4.54 0.11 -5.46
C TRP A 45 3.13 0.15 -4.87
N ALA A 46 2.26 -0.73 -5.33
CA ALA A 46 0.94 -0.97 -4.77
C ALA A 46 0.62 -2.47 -4.82
N SER A 47 -0.24 -2.94 -3.92
CA SER A 47 -0.68 -4.33 -3.88
C SER A 47 -2.19 -4.44 -3.65
N LEU A 48 -2.80 -5.44 -4.28
CA LEU A 48 -4.22 -5.77 -4.17
C LEU A 48 -4.41 -7.28 -4.15
N VAL A 49 -5.04 -7.81 -3.10
CA VAL A 49 -5.44 -9.22 -3.06
C VAL A 49 -6.45 -9.54 -4.16
N LEU A 50 -6.28 -10.67 -4.83
CA LEU A 50 -7.15 -11.09 -5.94
C LEU A 50 -8.40 -11.82 -5.47
N PHE A 51 -8.33 -12.49 -4.32
CA PHE A 51 -9.40 -13.29 -3.77
C PHE A 51 -9.75 -12.84 -2.35
N ASP A 52 -11.04 -12.89 -2.02
CA ASP A 52 -11.51 -12.68 -0.65
C ASP A 52 -11.35 -13.95 0.21
N ARG A 53 -11.79 -13.87 1.47
CA ARG A 53 -11.76 -14.99 2.42
C ARG A 53 -12.64 -16.17 2.00
N ASP A 54 -13.66 -15.90 1.20
CA ASP A 54 -14.57 -16.89 0.62
C ASP A 54 -14.05 -17.44 -0.72
N GLN A 55 -12.78 -17.13 -1.07
CA GLN A 55 -12.11 -17.56 -2.29
C GLN A 55 -12.77 -17.06 -3.58
N ARG A 56 -13.50 -15.94 -3.51
CA ARG A 56 -14.11 -15.29 -4.67
C ARG A 56 -13.21 -14.19 -5.20
N VAL A 57 -13.22 -14.01 -6.52
CA VAL A 57 -12.46 -12.94 -7.17
C VAL A 57 -12.99 -11.58 -6.73
N LEU A 58 -12.11 -10.72 -6.22
CA LEU A 58 -12.40 -9.34 -5.82
C LEU A 58 -12.56 -8.41 -7.05
N SER A 59 -13.53 -8.72 -7.90
CA SER A 59 -13.82 -7.91 -9.09
C SER A 59 -14.36 -6.53 -8.68
N GLY A 60 -13.90 -5.46 -9.33
CA GLY A 60 -14.28 -4.10 -9.00
C GLY A 60 -13.36 -3.03 -9.57
N ARG A 61 -13.66 -1.77 -9.20
CA ARG A 61 -12.88 -0.59 -9.54
C ARG A 61 -12.07 -0.15 -8.31
N TRP A 62 -10.76 -0.34 -8.36
CA TRP A 62 -9.89 -0.18 -7.21
C TRP A 62 -8.97 1.03 -7.35
N ARG A 63 -8.93 1.84 -6.30
CA ARG A 63 -8.00 2.96 -6.14
C ARG A 63 -6.93 2.55 -5.14
N LEU A 64 -5.69 2.41 -5.61
CA LEU A 64 -4.57 1.95 -4.79
C LEU A 64 -3.58 3.10 -4.55
N PRO A 65 -3.28 3.47 -3.29
CA PRO A 65 -2.21 4.42 -3.01
C PRO A 65 -0.85 3.79 -3.36
N LEU A 66 -0.01 4.52 -4.09
CA LEU A 66 1.37 4.11 -4.39
C LEU A 66 2.26 4.43 -3.20
N ARG A 67 2.88 3.39 -2.63
CA ARG A 67 3.66 3.43 -1.40
C ARG A 67 5.16 3.47 -1.66
N ALA A 68 5.89 4.03 -0.71
CA ALA A 68 7.34 4.14 -0.79
C ALA A 68 8.03 2.77 -0.76
N LEU A 69 9.23 2.72 -1.33
CA LEU A 69 10.13 1.57 -1.23
C LEU A 69 10.92 1.62 0.10
N PRO A 70 11.47 0.48 0.56
CA PRO A 70 11.47 -0.86 -0.07
C PRO A 70 10.16 -1.62 0.08
N LEU A 71 9.87 -2.52 -0.87
CA LEU A 71 8.83 -3.55 -0.71
C LEU A 71 9.43 -4.73 0.04
N ASP A 72 9.00 -4.94 1.28
CA ASP A 72 9.39 -6.12 2.07
C ASP A 72 8.34 -7.22 1.91
N THR A 73 8.69 -8.26 1.15
CA THR A 73 7.82 -9.41 0.85
C THR A 73 7.59 -10.33 2.04
N SER A 74 8.30 -10.14 3.16
CA SER A 74 8.05 -10.86 4.41
C SER A 74 6.88 -10.29 5.21
N LEU A 75 6.44 -9.07 4.88
CA LEU A 75 5.36 -8.38 5.60
C LEU A 75 3.98 -8.81 5.12
N SER A 76 3.03 -8.88 6.07
CA SER A 76 1.62 -9.05 5.73
C SER A 76 1.05 -7.83 5.01
N LEU A 77 -0.03 -8.00 4.25
CA LEU A 77 -0.69 -6.89 3.54
C LEU A 77 -1.11 -5.74 4.49
N GLY A 78 -1.47 -6.06 5.73
CA GLY A 78 -1.83 -5.06 6.74
C GLY A 78 -0.63 -4.20 7.16
N GLN A 79 0.54 -4.82 7.33
CA GLN A 79 1.78 -4.10 7.64
C GLN A 79 2.28 -3.29 6.44
N LEU A 80 2.21 -3.88 5.25
CA LEU A 80 2.48 -3.20 3.99
C LEU A 80 1.58 -1.97 3.78
N ASN A 81 0.34 -2.02 4.26
CA ASN A 81 -0.57 -0.87 4.26
C ASN A 81 -0.19 0.26 5.24
N GLY A 82 0.76 0.02 6.15
CA GLY A 82 1.34 1.05 7.01
C GLY A 82 2.43 1.88 6.34
N ILE A 83 2.96 1.45 5.19
CA ILE A 83 4.03 2.17 4.49
C ILE A 83 3.47 3.49 3.91
N PRO A 84 4.11 4.65 4.14
CA PRO A 84 3.63 5.93 3.64
C PRO A 84 3.42 5.97 2.13
N GLN A 85 2.37 6.67 1.70
CA GLN A 85 2.13 6.97 0.29
C GLN A 85 3.20 7.95 -0.23
N VAL A 86 3.65 7.75 -1.47
CA VAL A 86 4.57 8.67 -2.15
C VAL A 86 3.76 9.86 -2.68
N GLY A 87 3.83 10.98 -1.96
CA GLY A 87 3.08 12.18 -2.31
C GLY A 87 1.57 11.92 -2.31
N GLN A 88 0.94 12.10 -3.47
CA GLN A 88 -0.49 11.82 -3.70
C GLN A 88 -0.68 10.86 -4.88
N ALA A 89 0.33 10.03 -5.17
CA ALA A 89 0.28 9.12 -6.31
C ALA A 89 -0.70 7.96 -6.04
N GLU A 90 -1.66 7.75 -6.92
CA GLU A 90 -2.66 6.69 -6.85
C GLU A 90 -2.74 5.94 -8.18
N LEU A 91 -2.93 4.62 -8.12
CA LEU A 91 -3.19 3.75 -9.25
C LEU A 91 -4.68 3.38 -9.29
N PHE A 92 -5.33 3.67 -10.41
CA PHE A 92 -6.73 3.32 -10.66
C PHE A 92 -6.78 2.10 -11.58
N LEU A 93 -7.32 0.99 -11.09
CA LEU A 93 -7.38 -0.26 -11.87
C LEU A 93 -8.75 -0.93 -11.79
N ARG A 94 -9.08 -1.70 -12.82
CA ARG A 94 -10.29 -2.52 -12.89
C ARG A 94 -9.89 -3.98 -12.83
N LEU A 95 -10.26 -4.66 -11.75
CA LEU A 95 -10.11 -6.11 -11.64
C LEU A 95 -11.42 -6.75 -12.09
N VAL A 96 -11.34 -7.66 -13.06
CA VAL A 96 -12.52 -8.26 -13.68
C VAL A 96 -12.43 -9.77 -13.63
N ASN A 97 -13.56 -10.43 -13.37
CA ASN A 97 -13.66 -11.86 -13.58
C ASN A 97 -13.54 -12.16 -15.09
N ALA A 98 -12.82 -13.22 -15.45
CA ALA A 98 -12.60 -13.61 -16.84
C ALA A 98 -13.93 -13.81 -17.61
N ARG A 99 -14.98 -14.27 -16.94
CA ARG A 99 -16.32 -14.45 -17.54
C ARG A 99 -16.93 -13.13 -18.05
N ASP A 100 -16.62 -12.02 -17.39
CA ASP A 100 -17.20 -10.69 -17.64
C ASP A 100 -16.25 -9.81 -18.47
N ALA A 101 -15.07 -10.33 -18.85
CA ALA A 101 -13.99 -9.55 -19.44
C ALA A 101 -14.36 -8.88 -20.77
N ALA A 102 -15.22 -9.50 -21.59
CA ALA A 102 -15.67 -8.94 -22.85
C ALA A 102 -16.60 -7.72 -22.64
N VAL A 103 -17.53 -7.82 -21.69
CA VAL A 103 -18.44 -6.71 -21.35
C VAL A 103 -17.67 -5.54 -20.75
N GLN A 104 -16.77 -5.83 -19.81
CA GLN A 104 -15.95 -4.80 -19.15
C GLN A 104 -14.93 -4.15 -20.09
N ALA A 105 -14.60 -4.80 -21.22
CA ALA A 105 -13.74 -4.23 -22.27
C ALA A 105 -14.32 -2.96 -22.90
N LEU A 106 -15.64 -2.89 -22.99
CA LEU A 106 -16.36 -1.83 -23.68
C LEU A 106 -16.41 -0.53 -22.86
N ALA A 107 -16.19 -0.63 -21.55
CA ALA A 107 -16.18 0.52 -20.67
C ALA A 107 -14.88 1.31 -20.84
N GLU A 108 -15.02 2.60 -21.18
CA GLU A 108 -13.91 3.53 -21.39
C GLU A 108 -13.04 3.72 -20.14
N ILE A 109 -11.76 4.01 -20.34
CA ILE A 109 -10.85 4.45 -19.27
C ILE A 109 -10.88 5.97 -19.23
N ASN A 110 -11.70 6.53 -18.35
CA ASN A 110 -11.86 7.98 -18.20
C ASN A 110 -11.44 8.43 -16.79
N PRO A 111 -10.42 9.30 -16.65
CA PRO A 111 -10.02 9.87 -15.37
C PRO A 111 -11.12 10.67 -14.65
N ALA A 112 -12.11 11.21 -15.38
CA ALA A 112 -13.26 11.88 -14.78
C ALA A 112 -14.15 10.93 -13.94
N SER A 113 -14.11 9.63 -14.25
CA SER A 113 -14.80 8.56 -13.52
C SER A 113 -14.02 8.08 -12.28
N ALA A 114 -12.99 8.79 -11.83
CA ALA A 114 -12.19 8.41 -10.65
C ALA A 114 -13.03 8.20 -9.39
N HIS A 115 -14.17 8.89 -9.27
CA HIS A 115 -15.12 8.76 -8.15
C HIS A 115 -15.80 7.38 -8.07
N GLU A 116 -15.81 6.60 -9.16
CA GLU A 116 -16.35 5.23 -9.20
C GLU A 116 -15.37 4.20 -8.59
N TYR A 117 -14.14 4.61 -8.29
CA TYR A 117 -13.10 3.72 -7.76
C TYR A 117 -13.01 3.83 -6.24
N GLN A 118 -12.97 2.67 -5.59
CA GLN A 118 -12.96 2.56 -4.14
C GLN A 118 -11.61 2.06 -3.64
N TYR A 119 -11.28 2.43 -2.40
CA TYR A 119 -10.15 1.80 -1.73
C TYR A 119 -10.45 0.32 -1.45
N PRO A 120 -9.44 -0.57 -1.53
CA PRO A 120 -9.59 -1.95 -1.11
C PRO A 120 -10.09 -2.02 0.33
N PRO A 121 -10.94 -3.02 0.67
CA PRO A 121 -11.35 -3.21 2.04
C PRO A 121 -10.10 -3.38 2.92
N PRO A 122 -10.06 -2.75 4.11
CA PRO A 122 -8.96 -2.96 5.03
C PRO A 122 -8.91 -4.45 5.35
N VAL A 123 -7.74 -5.07 5.17
CA VAL A 123 -7.52 -6.43 5.65
C VAL A 123 -7.79 -6.44 7.14
N SER A 124 -8.87 -7.10 7.57
CA SER A 124 -9.14 -7.26 8.99
C SER A 124 -7.98 -8.06 9.57
N SER A 125 -7.08 -7.38 10.24
CA SER A 125 -6.11 -7.99 11.12
C SER A 125 -6.95 -8.68 12.21
N SER A 126 -7.16 -9.99 12.10
CA SER A 126 -7.39 -10.81 13.29
C SER A 126 -6.08 -10.84 14.06
N SER A 127 -5.76 -9.70 14.64
CA SER A 127 -4.84 -9.56 15.72
C SER A 127 -5.66 -8.95 16.84
N SER A 128 -6.36 -9.80 17.58
CA SER A 128 -6.44 -9.58 19.03
C SER A 128 -5.02 -9.78 19.57
N LEU A 129 -4.10 -8.88 19.20
CA LEU A 129 -2.94 -8.61 20.04
C LEU A 129 -3.60 -8.07 21.29
N GLY A 130 -3.74 -8.98 22.28
CA GLY A 130 -4.22 -8.62 23.60
C GLY A 130 -3.51 -7.33 23.96
N ALA A 131 -4.30 -6.33 24.33
CA ALA A 131 -3.78 -5.12 24.92
C ALA A 131 -3.02 -5.54 26.19
N SER A 132 -1.74 -5.87 26.03
CA SER A 132 -0.78 -5.75 27.10
C SER A 132 -0.73 -4.26 27.34
N SER A 133 -1.61 -3.80 28.21
CA SER A 133 -1.56 -2.50 28.85
C SER A 133 -0.18 -2.40 29.48
N ALA A 134 0.78 -1.86 28.72
CA ALA A 134 2.02 -1.37 29.26
C ALA A 134 1.61 -0.18 30.14
N ALA A 135 1.39 -0.48 31.43
CA ALA A 135 1.28 0.54 32.44
C ALA A 135 2.50 1.47 32.30
N PRO A 136 2.32 2.79 32.33
CA PRO A 136 3.46 3.69 32.30
C PRO A 136 4.28 3.39 33.55
N ARG A 137 5.52 2.93 33.36
CA ARG A 137 6.44 2.68 34.45
C ARG A 137 6.73 4.03 35.10
N ALA A 138 6.09 4.27 36.25
CA ALA A 138 6.38 5.41 37.09
C ALA A 138 7.84 5.37 37.53
N GLY A 139 8.51 6.53 37.48
CA GLY A 139 9.72 6.80 38.25
C GLY A 139 11.03 6.63 37.50
N PHE A 140 11.35 7.57 36.61
CA PHE A 140 12.73 8.05 36.51
C PHE A 140 12.76 9.39 37.25
N VAL A 141 13.05 9.32 38.55
CA VAL A 141 13.33 10.49 39.37
C VAL A 141 14.84 10.71 39.28
N ASP A 142 15.21 11.86 38.73
CA ASP A 142 16.60 12.35 38.73
C ASP A 142 17.04 12.58 40.20
N PRO A 143 18.21 12.09 40.65
CA PRO A 143 18.68 12.41 41.99
C PRO A 143 18.99 13.92 42.11
N PRO A 144 18.71 14.55 43.27
CA PRO A 144 19.02 15.96 43.47
C PRO A 144 20.55 16.19 43.48
N PRO A 145 21.03 17.38 43.07
CA PRO A 145 22.45 17.70 43.07
C PRO A 145 23.01 17.74 44.51
N PRO A 146 24.28 17.36 44.71
CA PRO A 146 24.92 17.42 46.02
C PRO A 146 25.06 18.86 46.51
N ALA A 147 24.81 19.06 47.80
CA ALA A 147 24.93 20.35 48.48
C ALA A 147 26.41 20.78 48.55
N GLU A 148 26.69 22.04 48.21
CA GLU A 148 27.98 22.69 48.46
C GLU A 148 28.18 22.87 49.98
N GLU A 149 29.24 22.30 50.53
CA GLU A 149 29.71 22.63 51.88
C GLU A 149 30.51 23.96 51.85
N PRO A 150 30.36 24.82 52.87
CA PRO A 150 31.02 26.11 52.91
C PRO A 150 32.51 25.97 53.20
N VAL A 151 33.32 26.69 52.42
CA VAL A 151 34.76 26.87 52.68
C VAL A 151 34.93 27.69 53.96
N GLY A 152 35.36 27.03 55.04
CA GLY A 152 35.80 27.68 56.27
C GLY A 152 37.19 28.28 56.13
N CYS A 153 37.35 29.47 56.71
CA CYS A 153 38.53 30.34 56.70
C CYS A 153 39.83 29.72 57.24
#